data_AF-A0A522S706-F1
#
_entry.id   AF-A0A522S706-F1
#
_cell.length_a   1.000
_cell.length_b   1.000
_cell.length_c   1.000
_cell.angle_alpha   90.00
_cell.angle_beta   90.00
_cell.angle_gamma   90.00
#
_symmetry.space_group_name_H-M   'P 1'
#
loop_
_entity.id
_entity.type
_entity.pdbx_description
1 polymer ?
#
loop_
_entity_poly.entity_id
_entity_poly.type
_entity_poly.pdbx_seq_one_letter_code
_entity_poly.pdbx_strand_id
1 'polypeptide(L)'
;MIDSTPKRRELMAVAAAALAWNRARLQRIAVAKLVPGGLFHPNRSRAEAMRAAALKAEAHALAGLRKACRIADPVSLTINVQAEFLDPELLTPEAPQ
;
A
#
# COMPACT_ATOMS: atom_id res chain seq x y z
N MET A 1 13.14 -27.20 26.31
CA MET A 1 12.45 -27.02 25.01
C MET A 1 11.70 -25.69 25.07
N ILE A 2 12.23 -24.64 24.43
CA ILE A 2 11.49 -23.37 24.31
C ILE A 2 10.50 -23.58 23.16
N ASP A 3 9.23 -23.68 23.52
CA ASP A 3 8.15 -23.87 22.56
C ASP A 3 8.07 -22.66 21.63
N SER A 4 8.65 -22.80 20.43
CA SER A 4 8.84 -21.73 19.44
C SER A 4 7.58 -21.53 18.57
N THR A 5 6.53 -22.29 18.87
CA THR A 5 5.27 -22.41 18.13
C THR A 5 4.43 -21.13 18.05
N PRO A 6 4.27 -20.30 19.10
CA PRO A 6 3.50 -19.05 19.00
C PRO A 6 4.17 -18.04 18.06
N LYS A 7 5.50 -17.91 18.14
CA LYS A 7 6.29 -17.00 17.30
C LYS A 7 6.20 -17.35 15.81
N ARG A 8 6.20 -18.65 15.47
CA ARG A 8 6.01 -19.11 14.08
C ARG A 8 4.62 -18.78 13.55
N ARG A 9 3.58 -18.92 14.37
CA ARG A 9 2.18 -18.60 13.99
C ARG A 9 2.00 -17.11 13.72
N GLU A 10 2.60 -16.25 14.55
CA GLU A 10 2.57 -14.80 14.39
C GLU A 10 3.31 -14.35 13.13
N LEU A 11 4.50 -14.89 12.86
CA LEU A 11 5.22 -14.61 11.62
C LEU A 11 4.45 -15.04 10.37
N MET A 12 3.78 -16.19 10.41
CA MET A 12 2.90 -16.63 9.31
C MET A 12 1.69 -15.69 9.12
N ALA A 13 1.12 -15.16 10.21
CA ALA A 13 0.04 -14.19 10.14
C ALA A 13 0.50 -12.86 9.53
N VAL A 14 1.71 -12.39 9.88
CA VAL A 14 2.33 -11.21 9.25
C VAL A 14 2.55 -11.44 7.76
N ALA A 15 3.12 -12.59 7.38
CA ALA A 15 3.35 -12.93 5.98
C ALA A 15 2.05 -12.98 5.16
N ALA A 16 0.99 -13.59 5.71
CA ALA A 16 -0.32 -13.63 5.08
C ALA A 16 -0.92 -12.22 4.92
N ALA A 17 -0.83 -11.37 5.95
CA ALA A 17 -1.30 -9.99 5.90
C ALA A 17 -0.51 -9.14 4.89
N ALA A 18 0.80 -9.35 4.78
CA ALA A 18 1.66 -8.67 3.81
C ALA A 18 1.30 -9.05 2.37
N LEU A 19 1.05 -10.34 2.10
CA LEU A 19 0.56 -10.81 0.81
C LEU A 19 -0.81 -10.23 0.47
N ALA A 20 -1.73 -10.15 1.44
CA ALA A 20 -3.05 -9.55 1.24
C ALA A 20 -2.95 -8.05 0.88
N TRP A 21 -2.12 -7.29 1.60
CA TRP A 21 -1.87 -5.88 1.29
C TRP A 21 -1.22 -5.70 -0.09
N ASN A 22 -0.21 -6.50 -0.44
CA ASN A 22 0.42 -6.44 -1.76
C ASN A 22 -0.58 -6.72 -2.89
N ARG A 23 -1.46 -7.71 -2.72
CA ARG A 23 -2.53 -7.99 -3.69
C ARG A 23 -3.48 -6.80 -3.85
N ALA A 24 -3.91 -6.18 -2.75
CA ALA A 24 -4.78 -5.00 -2.79
C ALA A 24 -4.08 -3.79 -3.45
N ARG A 25 -2.79 -3.57 -3.16
CA ARG A 25 -1.97 -2.52 -3.78
C ARG A 25 -1.83 -2.72 -5.29
N LEU A 26 -1.57 -3.95 -5.74
CA LEU A 26 -1.52 -4.26 -7.17
C LEU A 26 -2.88 -4.04 -7.86
N GLN A 27 -3.98 -4.41 -7.21
CA GLN A 27 -5.33 -4.12 -7.71
C GLN A 27 -5.57 -2.62 -7.85
N ARG A 28 -5.19 -1.81 -6.86
CA ARG A 28 -5.30 -0.34 -6.97
C ARG A 28 -4.48 0.19 -8.14
N ILE A 29 -3.24 -0.27 -8.33
CA ILE A 29 -2.39 0.15 -9.45
C ILE A 29 -3.04 -0.23 -10.79
N ALA A 30 -3.57 -1.45 -10.91
CA ALA A 30 -4.26 -1.89 -12.11
C ALA A 30 -5.50 -1.03 -12.40
N VAL A 31 -6.33 -0.74 -11.39
CA VAL A 31 -7.50 0.13 -11.52
C VAL A 31 -7.13 1.58 -11.85
N ALA A 32 -6.04 2.10 -11.29
CA ALA A 32 -5.56 3.44 -11.60
C ALA A 32 -5.17 3.59 -13.08
N LYS A 33 -4.64 2.52 -13.70
CA LYS A 33 -4.34 2.48 -15.15
C LYS A 33 -5.60 2.44 -16.02
N LEU A 34 -6.76 2.07 -15.47
CA LEU A 34 -8.03 1.99 -16.20
C LEU A 34 -8.79 3.33 -16.23
N VAL A 35 -8.38 4.35 -15.48
CA VAL A 35 -9.03 5.67 -15.49
C VAL A 35 -8.56 6.43 -16.73
N PRO A 36 -9.42 6.67 -17.74
CA PRO A 36 -9.04 7.41 -18.94
C PRO A 36 -8.75 8.86 -18.58
N GLY A 37 -7.73 9.47 -19.19
CA GLY A 37 -7.32 10.86 -18.90
C GLY A 37 -8.33 11.95 -19.31
N GLY A 38 -9.51 11.59 -19.81
CA GLY A 38 -10.52 12.52 -20.31
C GLY A 38 -11.69 12.72 -19.35
N LEU A 39 -12.01 13.99 -19.07
CA LEU A 39 -13.09 14.44 -18.18
C LEU A 39 -14.49 13.90 -18.59
N PHE A 40 -14.70 13.61 -19.87
CA PHE A 40 -15.99 13.23 -20.47
C PHE A 40 -16.07 11.75 -20.90
N HIS A 41 -15.21 10.88 -20.37
CA HIS A 41 -15.28 9.48 -20.74
C HIS A 41 -16.57 8.82 -20.21
N PRO A 42 -17.34 8.08 -21.03
CA PRO A 42 -18.63 7.50 -20.62
C PRO A 42 -18.52 6.55 -19.42
N ASN A 43 -17.36 5.91 -19.23
CA ASN A 43 -17.09 5.03 -18.08
C ASN A 43 -16.40 5.73 -16.89
N ARG A 44 -16.28 7.06 -16.89
CA ARG A 44 -15.48 7.79 -15.87
C ARG A 44 -15.99 7.57 -14.45
N SER A 45 -17.29 7.78 -14.20
CA SER A 45 -17.87 7.60 -12.86
C SER A 45 -17.69 6.18 -12.34
N ARG A 46 -17.79 5.18 -13.22
CA ARG A 46 -17.54 3.77 -12.88
C ARG A 46 -16.06 3.54 -12.55
N ALA A 47 -15.14 4.08 -13.34
CA ALA A 47 -13.70 3.96 -13.09
C ALA A 47 -13.29 4.66 -11.78
N GLU A 48 -13.86 5.83 -11.49
CA GLU A 48 -13.66 6.56 -10.23
C GLU A 48 -14.20 5.77 -9.02
N ALA A 49 -15.40 5.19 -9.13
CA ALA A 49 -15.96 4.34 -8.08
C ALA A 49 -15.11 3.08 -7.84
N MET A 50 -14.62 2.43 -8.90
CA MET A 50 -13.70 1.30 -8.80
C MET A 50 -12.38 1.70 -8.14
N ARG A 51 -11.85 2.88 -8.47
CA ARG A 51 -10.63 3.41 -7.85
C ARG A 51 -10.82 3.69 -6.36
N ALA A 52 -11.95 4.29 -5.98
CA ALA A 52 -12.29 4.54 -4.58
C ALA A 52 -12.44 3.23 -3.79
N ALA A 53 -13.10 2.22 -4.37
CA ALA A 53 -13.22 0.90 -3.76
C ALA A 53 -11.84 0.22 -3.57
N ALA A 54 -10.96 0.30 -4.57
CA ALA A 54 -9.62 -0.25 -4.49
C ALA A 54 -8.74 0.44 -3.44
N LEU A 55 -8.84 1.78 -3.32
CA LEU A 55 -8.18 2.54 -2.25
C LEU A 55 -8.65 2.11 -0.86
N LYS A 56 -9.97 1.93 -0.68
CA LYS A 56 -10.54 1.47 0.59
C LYS A 56 -10.06 0.06 0.92
N ALA A 57 -10.02 -0.84 -0.06
CA ALA A 57 -9.53 -2.21 0.13
C ALA A 57 -8.04 -2.24 0.53
N GLU A 58 -7.20 -1.43 -0.12
CA GLU A 58 -5.78 -1.32 0.25
C GLU A 58 -5.59 -0.75 1.66
N ALA A 59 -6.32 0.31 2.01
CA ALA A 59 -6.24 0.91 3.34
C ALA A 59 -6.65 -0.09 4.45
N HIS A 60 -7.70 -0.87 4.21
CA HIS A 60 -8.13 -1.92 5.11
C HIS A 60 -7.08 -3.03 5.26
N ALA A 61 -6.50 -3.50 4.15
CA ALA A 61 -5.43 -4.51 4.18
C ALA A 61 -4.16 -4.01 4.88
N LEU A 62 -3.79 -2.74 4.68
CA LEU A 62 -2.67 -2.10 5.37
C LEU A 62 -2.90 -2.01 6.88
N ALA A 63 -4.12 -1.65 7.31
CA ALA A 63 -4.49 -1.66 8.72
C ALA A 63 -4.39 -3.07 9.33
N GLY A 64 -4.81 -4.09 8.58
CA GLY A 64 -4.65 -5.50 8.95
C GLY A 64 -3.18 -5.91 9.10
N LEU A 65 -2.32 -5.53 8.16
CA LEU A 65 -0.88 -5.76 8.24
C LEU A 65 -0.26 -5.08 9.47
N ARG A 66 -0.58 -3.80 9.72
CA ARG A 66 -0.11 -3.07 10.91
C ARG A 66 -0.55 -3.73 12.21
N LYS A 67 -1.76 -4.30 12.25
CA LYS A 67 -2.23 -5.07 13.40
C LYS A 67 -1.44 -6.36 13.57
N ALA A 68 -1.20 -7.12 12.49
CA ALA A 68 -0.42 -8.35 12.54
C ALA A 68 1.03 -8.08 13.00
N CYS A 69 1.67 -7.02 12.48
CA CYS A 69 3.02 -6.64 12.89
C CYS A 69 3.07 -6.26 14.38
N ARG A 70 2.10 -5.49 14.89
CA ARG A 70 2.05 -5.14 16.33
C ARG A 70 1.84 -6.33 17.25
N ILE A 71 1.13 -7.37 16.80
CA ILE A 71 0.96 -8.60 17.57
C ILE A 71 2.27 -9.40 17.59
N ALA A 72 2.93 -9.53 16.44
CA ALA A 72 4.17 -10.29 16.30
C ALA A 72 5.38 -9.60 16.94
N ASP A 73 5.39 -8.26 16.95
CA ASP A 73 6.41 -7.44 17.61
C ASP A 73 5.76 -6.19 18.24
N PRO A 74 5.37 -6.27 19.53
CA PRO A 74 4.73 -5.16 20.23
C PRO A 74 5.69 -4.00 20.56
N VAL A 75 7.00 -4.18 20.42
CA VAL A 75 8.02 -3.14 20.66
C VAL A 75 8.42 -2.43 19.36
N SER A 76 7.94 -2.91 18.20
CA SER A 76 8.25 -2.32 16.90
C SER A 76 7.81 -0.85 16.80
N LEU A 77 8.77 0.04 16.54
CA LEU A 77 8.51 1.44 16.27
C LEU A 77 7.93 1.60 14.86
N THR A 78 6.76 2.21 14.74
CA THR A 78 6.21 2.57 13.41
C THR A 78 6.88 3.84 12.93
N ILE A 79 7.84 3.72 12.02
CA ILE A 79 8.42 4.88 11.33
C ILE A 79 7.44 5.31 10.24
N ASN A 80 6.74 6.43 10.47
CA ASN A 80 5.99 7.11 9.43
C ASN A 80 7.00 7.87 8.56
N VAL A 81 7.51 7.24 7.51
CA VAL A 81 8.19 7.96 6.45
C VAL A 81 7.12 8.81 5.76
N GLN A 82 7.00 10.07 6.16
CA GLN A 82 6.39 11.07 5.29
C GLN A 82 7.23 11.04 4.02
N ALA A 83 6.56 10.95 2.86
CA ALA A 83 7.24 11.02 1.58
C ALA A 83 7.75 12.45 1.37
N GLU A 84 8.81 12.82 2.07
CA GLU A 84 9.58 14.06 1.87
C GLU A 84 10.43 13.98 0.59
N PHE A 85 10.51 12.81 -0.04
CA PHE A 85 11.21 12.62 -1.30
C PHE A 85 10.19 12.57 -2.43
N LEU A 86 9.90 13.73 -3.00
CA LEU A 86 9.75 13.97 -4.43
C LEU A 86 9.38 15.45 -4.61
N ASP A 87 10.30 16.36 -4.28
CA ASP A 87 10.29 17.67 -4.92
C ASP A 87 10.73 17.44 -6.38
N PRO A 88 9.84 17.64 -7.38
CA PRO A 88 10.20 17.47 -8.78
C PRO A 88 11.20 18.53 -9.28
N GLU A 89 11.51 19.55 -8.48
CA GLU A 89 12.43 20.64 -8.83
C GLU A 89 13.92 20.27 -8.79
N LEU A 90 14.31 19.15 -8.16
CA LEU A 90 15.72 18.73 -8.10
C LEU A 90 16.17 17.85 -9.30
N LEU A 91 15.30 17.66 -10.30
CA LEU A 91 15.57 16.83 -11.49
C LEU A 91 15.82 17.64 -12.78
N THR A 92 16.00 18.96 -12.70
CA THR A 92 16.50 19.73 -13.84
C THR A 92 18.01 19.52 -13.99
N PRO A 93 18.50 18.92 -15.09
CA PRO A 93 19.92 19.02 -15.39
C PRO A 93 20.18 20.49 -15.76
N GLU A 94 21.01 21.18 -14.98
CA GLU A 94 21.60 22.43 -15.47
C GLU A 94 22.30 22.12 -16.80
N ALA A 95 21.83 22.78 -17.86
CA ALA A 95 22.59 22.88 -19.08
C ALA A 95 23.61 24.01 -18.90
N PRO A 96 24.93 23.74 -18.95
CA PRO A 96 25.90 24.82 -19.00
C PRO A 96 25.78 25.53 -20.36
N GLN A 97 25.64 26.86 -20.32
CA GLN A 97 25.95 27.73 -21.46
C GLN A 97 27.44 28.06 -21.48
#